data_AF-A0A1X2FYB1-F1
#
_entry.id   AF-A0A1X2FYB1-F1
#
_cell.length_a   1.000
_cell.length_b   1.000
_cell.length_c   1.000
_cell.angle_alpha   90.00
_cell.angle_beta   90.00
_cell.angle_gamma   90.00
#
_symmetry.space_group_name_H-M   'P 1'
#
loop_
_entity.id
_entity.type
_entity.pdbx_description
1 polymer ?
#
loop_
_entity_poly.entity_id
_entity_poly.type
_entity_poly.pdbx_seq_one_letter_code
_entity_poly.pdbx_strand_id
1 'polypeptide(L)'
;MILLAEVAAWVMRAALVSIYLSALSINVLIIPLGNGVIHNYVSLDILFILCSFFVNLIISGKPKFIFNDNTKNNRGKEYYFFLSLFHLLLFLLQGIKVKEVERNIVVLSDRIKVKLCPNYSYLRIDNVEPIKKIDFVKTIIVILIALAIIITSPFFFIKLNSYISKIVEIIGISKKFSCNIILIFGIEILSFYFSPYSLSPWWYRALPAISFSKKIKNSLYDFEIYECPIMPFLQNCPLGLAYKGRIYINPIISENNTVLKYVVAHEEGHIRAKYNNIMDLLSPIIFPWLAFFVTVGIEYLHFISKLRYTLWLIMLITASSISLIFLIFIKIRQICEERADEFAIRKIGIDNAIKALQELAYGDIMLPERHKYRYRTQAIKLIERLKQK
;
A
#
# COMPACT_ATOMS: atom_id res chain seq x y z
N MET A 1 19.33 5.34 22.57
CA MET A 1 19.98 5.04 21.28
C MET A 1 18.96 5.25 20.14
N ILE A 2 19.43 5.61 18.95
CA ILE A 2 18.58 5.96 17.79
C ILE A 2 18.12 4.66 17.12
N LEU A 3 16.83 4.56 16.74
CA LEU A 3 16.35 3.48 15.87
C LEU A 3 16.78 3.79 14.43
N LEU A 4 18.00 3.38 14.06
CA LEU A 4 18.59 3.66 12.74
C LEU A 4 17.72 3.13 11.59
N ALA A 5 17.00 2.03 11.78
CA ALA A 5 16.04 1.53 10.79
C ALA A 5 14.88 2.50 10.54
N GLU A 6 14.34 3.14 11.59
CA GLU A 6 13.31 4.17 11.47
C GLU A 6 13.86 5.43 10.80
N VAL A 7 15.12 5.79 11.06
CA VAL A 7 15.82 6.87 10.34
C VAL A 7 15.96 6.51 8.86
N ALA A 8 16.40 5.30 8.53
CA ALA A 8 16.53 4.85 7.14
C ALA A 8 15.20 4.90 6.39
N ALA A 9 14.12 4.41 7.00
CA ALA A 9 12.79 4.52 6.43
C ALA A 9 12.31 5.98 6.31
N TRP A 10 12.64 6.82 7.29
CA TRP A 10 12.27 8.24 7.27
C TRP A 10 12.97 9.02 6.15
N VAL A 11 14.28 8.84 5.97
CA VAL A 11 15.04 9.46 4.88
C VAL A 11 14.58 8.91 3.52
N MET A 12 14.33 7.59 3.43
CA MET A 12 13.80 7.00 2.20
C MET A 12 12.41 7.55 1.84
N ARG A 13 11.52 7.81 2.81
CA ARG A 13 10.26 8.53 2.54
C ARG A 13 10.51 9.95 2.03
N ALA A 14 11.46 10.69 2.60
CA ALA A 14 11.81 12.02 2.09
C ALA A 14 12.31 11.96 0.64
N ALA A 15 13.06 10.92 0.27
CA ALA A 15 13.48 10.67 -1.11
C ALA A 15 12.29 10.48 -2.06
N LEU A 16 11.32 9.67 -1.65
CA LEU A 16 10.10 9.45 -2.42
C LEU A 16 9.28 10.75 -2.57
N VAL A 17 9.15 11.55 -1.50
CA VAL A 17 8.51 12.86 -1.54
C VAL A 17 9.25 13.82 -2.49
N SER A 18 10.58 13.77 -2.52
CA SER A 18 11.39 14.61 -3.39
C SER A 18 11.15 14.31 -4.87
N ILE A 19 11.05 13.02 -5.23
CA ILE A 19 10.66 12.58 -6.59
C ILE A 19 9.27 13.15 -6.94
N TYR A 20 8.30 13.03 -6.03
CA TYR A 20 6.94 13.54 -6.23
C TYR A 20 6.90 15.06 -6.47
N LEU A 21 7.54 15.83 -5.57
CA LEU A 21 7.57 17.29 -5.65
C LEU A 21 8.30 17.77 -6.90
N SER A 22 9.38 17.08 -7.30
CA SER A 22 10.13 17.39 -8.51
C SER A 22 9.26 17.26 -9.76
N ALA A 23 8.40 16.24 -9.83
CA ALA A 23 7.45 16.08 -10.93
C ALA A 23 6.34 17.16 -10.92
N LEU A 24 5.74 17.43 -9.76
CA LEU A 24 4.66 18.42 -9.64
C LEU A 24 5.10 19.86 -9.93
N SER A 25 6.36 20.19 -9.59
CA SER A 25 6.89 21.53 -9.74
C SER A 25 7.84 21.66 -10.94
N ILE A 26 7.74 20.76 -11.91
CA ILE A 26 8.58 20.73 -13.11
C ILE A 26 8.56 22.06 -13.87
N ASN A 27 7.41 22.75 -13.91
CA ASN A 27 7.28 24.08 -14.51
C ASN A 27 8.14 25.15 -13.82
N VAL A 28 8.34 25.04 -12.51
CA VAL A 28 9.21 25.94 -11.74
C VAL A 28 10.68 25.58 -11.95
N LEU A 29 10.98 24.28 -12.08
CA LEU A 29 12.34 23.78 -12.33
C LEU A 29 12.89 24.15 -13.72
N ILE A 30 12.02 24.35 -14.71
CA ILE A 30 12.41 24.62 -16.12
C ILE A 30 12.26 26.10 -16.52
N ILE A 31 11.92 27.01 -15.60
CA ILE A 31 11.78 28.45 -15.92
C ILE A 31 13.01 28.90 -16.72
N PRO A 32 12.83 29.51 -17.91
CA PRO A 32 13.95 29.93 -18.76
C PRO A 32 14.68 31.05 -18.03
N LEU A 33 15.74 30.69 -17.31
CA LEU A 33 16.67 31.64 -16.75
C LEU A 33 17.48 32.18 -17.93
N GLY A 34 17.13 33.39 -18.37
CA GLY A 34 17.92 34.14 -19.33
C GLY A 34 19.38 34.15 -18.90
N ASN A 35 20.25 33.66 -19.79
CA ASN A 35 21.71 33.74 -19.78
C ASN A 35 22.39 34.06 -18.43
N GLY A 36 22.60 33.04 -17.59
CA GLY A 36 23.36 33.15 -16.33
C GLY A 36 23.31 31.86 -15.49
N VAL A 37 23.89 30.78 -16.03
CA VAL A 37 23.38 29.40 -15.94
C VAL A 37 23.69 28.58 -14.66
N ILE A 38 24.34 29.09 -13.60
CA ILE A 38 24.76 28.21 -12.48
C ILE A 38 24.15 28.55 -11.10
N HIS A 39 23.61 29.75 -10.87
CA HIS A 39 23.33 30.17 -9.47
C HIS A 39 21.94 29.87 -8.89
N ASN A 40 20.92 29.52 -9.69
CA ASN A 40 19.57 29.31 -9.15
C ASN A 40 19.16 27.84 -8.97
N TYR A 41 19.84 26.89 -9.63
CA TYR A 41 19.51 25.47 -9.47
C TYR A 41 19.84 24.97 -8.07
N VAL A 42 21.04 25.28 -7.55
CA VAL A 42 21.45 24.85 -6.20
C VAL A 42 20.51 25.37 -5.11
N SER A 43 20.11 26.64 -5.19
CA SER A 43 19.17 27.25 -4.23
C SER A 43 17.77 26.63 -4.31
N LEU A 44 17.29 26.36 -5.53
CA LEU A 44 16.02 25.65 -5.76
C LEU A 44 16.12 24.21 -5.26
N ASP A 45 17.21 23.50 -5.53
CA ASP A 45 17.43 22.13 -5.07
C ASP A 45 17.45 22.07 -3.55
N ILE A 46 18.17 22.98 -2.88
CA ILE A 46 18.15 23.11 -1.42
C ILE A 46 16.72 23.34 -0.93
N LEU A 47 15.95 24.23 -1.58
CA LEU A 47 14.55 24.45 -1.23
C LEU A 47 13.71 23.18 -1.40
N PHE A 48 13.85 22.44 -2.51
CA PHE A 48 13.12 21.18 -2.74
C PHE A 48 13.51 20.10 -1.73
N ILE A 49 14.79 20.00 -1.38
CA ILE A 49 15.29 19.10 -0.35
C ILE A 49 14.64 19.45 1.00
N LEU A 50 14.68 20.73 1.39
CA LEU A 50 14.08 21.21 2.64
C LEU A 50 12.56 20.97 2.67
N CYS A 51 11.86 21.30 1.57
CA CYS A 51 10.44 21.03 1.41
C CYS A 51 10.12 19.53 1.52
N SER A 52 10.94 18.67 0.92
CA SER A 52 10.77 17.21 0.99
C SER A 52 10.89 16.71 2.43
N PHE A 53 11.88 17.19 3.17
CA PHE A 53 12.03 16.86 4.60
C PHE A 53 10.90 17.43 5.45
N PHE A 54 10.47 18.66 5.19
CA PHE A 54 9.38 19.31 5.93
C PHE A 54 8.04 18.62 5.71
N VAL A 55 7.68 18.34 4.45
CA VAL A 55 6.47 17.57 4.09
C VAL A 55 6.52 16.17 4.70
N ASN A 56 7.68 15.49 4.63
CA ASN A 56 7.84 14.18 5.26
C ASN A 56 7.71 14.25 6.79
N LEU A 57 8.13 15.34 7.44
CA LEU A 57 7.94 15.55 8.86
C LEU A 57 6.47 15.76 9.23
N ILE A 58 5.69 16.47 8.40
CA ILE A 58 4.24 16.63 8.59
C ILE A 58 3.52 15.28 8.42
N ILE A 59 3.82 14.54 7.35
CA ILE A 59 3.12 13.29 7.02
C ILE A 59 3.52 12.14 7.95
N SER A 60 4.83 11.98 8.21
CA SER A 60 5.36 10.81 8.91
C SER A 60 5.73 11.08 10.38
N GLY A 61 5.79 12.35 10.79
CA GLY A 61 6.37 12.76 12.07
C GLY A 61 7.90 12.54 12.12
N LYS A 62 8.49 12.81 13.28
CA LYS A 62 9.91 12.53 13.55
C LYS A 62 10.17 11.01 13.70
N PRO A 63 11.38 10.51 13.41
CA PRO A 63 11.77 9.16 13.75
C PRO A 63 11.70 8.95 15.27
N LYS A 64 11.34 7.73 15.69
CA LYS A 64 11.27 7.38 17.12
C LYS A 64 12.66 7.06 17.65
N PHE A 65 12.90 7.43 18.90
CA PHE A 65 14.05 6.99 19.69
C PHE A 65 13.62 5.81 20.56
N ILE A 66 14.56 4.96 20.98
CA ILE A 66 14.29 3.75 21.76
C ILE A 66 13.29 4.03 22.88
N PHE A 67 12.24 3.21 22.94
CA PHE A 67 11.33 3.18 24.06
C PHE A 67 12.00 2.44 25.21
N ASN A 68 12.04 3.09 26.38
CA ASN A 68 12.54 2.45 27.59
C ASN A 68 11.59 1.31 27.96
N ASP A 69 12.15 0.13 28.28
CA ASP A 69 11.41 -1.06 28.68
C ASP A 69 10.74 -0.85 30.04
N ASN A 70 9.63 -0.12 30.08
CA ASN A 70 8.68 -0.23 31.16
C ASN A 70 7.78 -1.44 30.87
N THR A 71 8.36 -2.60 31.15
CA THR A 71 7.74 -3.85 31.62
C THR A 71 6.21 -3.83 31.65
N LYS A 72 5.57 -4.00 30.48
CA LYS A 72 4.43 -4.92 30.44
C LYS A 72 5.02 -6.28 30.19
N ASN A 73 5.17 -7.04 31.26
CA ASN A 73 5.59 -8.44 31.28
C ASN A 73 4.48 -9.26 30.60
N ASN A 74 4.29 -9.04 29.30
CA ASN A 74 3.20 -9.61 28.54
C ASN A 74 3.64 -11.00 28.13
N ARG A 75 3.16 -12.01 28.87
CA ARG A 75 3.11 -13.41 28.46
C ARG A 75 2.32 -13.50 27.14
N GLY A 76 2.97 -13.21 26.02
CA GLY A 76 2.40 -13.20 24.68
C GLY A 76 3.03 -14.28 23.80
N LYS A 77 2.36 -14.64 22.71
CA LYS A 77 2.92 -15.56 21.72
C LYS A 77 4.07 -14.84 20.99
N GLU A 78 5.26 -15.46 21.01
CA GLU A 78 6.43 -14.96 20.30
C GLU A 78 6.60 -15.67 18.95
N TYR A 79 6.88 -14.87 17.93
CA TYR A 79 7.12 -15.34 16.57
C TYR A 79 8.47 -14.80 16.09
N TYR A 80 9.20 -15.65 15.37
CA TYR A 80 10.50 -15.32 14.80
C TYR A 80 10.42 -15.46 13.29
N PHE A 81 10.77 -14.39 12.58
CA PHE A 81 10.66 -14.31 11.13
C PHE A 81 11.99 -13.98 10.49
N PHE A 82 12.19 -14.51 9.29
CA PHE A 82 13.27 -14.12 8.41
C PHE A 82 12.72 -13.23 7.30
N LEU A 83 13.11 -11.95 7.31
CA LEU A 83 12.65 -10.93 6.37
C LEU A 83 13.82 -10.44 5.52
N SER A 84 13.61 -10.23 4.23
CA SER A 84 14.65 -9.53 3.46
C SER A 84 14.68 -8.04 3.84
N LEU A 85 15.83 -7.41 3.64
CA LEU A 85 16.04 -5.96 3.83
C LEU A 85 14.91 -5.14 3.17
N PHE A 86 14.55 -5.52 1.94
CA PHE A 86 13.51 -4.86 1.15
C PHE A 86 12.13 -4.97 1.80
N HIS A 87 11.71 -6.16 2.26
CA HIS A 87 10.42 -6.34 2.92
C HIS A 87 10.34 -5.56 4.23
N LEU A 88 11.42 -5.57 5.02
CA LEU A 88 11.48 -4.82 6.27
C LEU A 88 11.42 -3.30 6.02
N LEU A 89 12.16 -2.81 5.02
CA LEU A 89 12.13 -1.40 4.64
C LEU A 89 10.74 -0.99 4.16
N LEU A 90 10.11 -1.77 3.28
CA LEU A 90 8.74 -1.50 2.81
C LEU A 90 7.74 -1.46 3.97
N PHE A 91 7.81 -2.40 4.91
CA PHE A 91 6.99 -2.39 6.12
C PHE A 91 7.20 -1.09 6.93
N LEU A 92 8.44 -0.65 7.11
CA LEU A 92 8.75 0.59 7.83
C LEU A 92 8.29 1.84 7.07
N LEU A 93 8.39 1.84 5.74
CA LEU A 93 7.98 2.92 4.85
C LEU A 93 6.48 3.21 4.94
N GLN A 94 5.65 2.18 5.09
CA GLN A 94 4.18 2.29 5.19
C GLN A 94 3.71 3.19 6.33
N GLY A 95 4.57 3.46 7.33
CA GLY A 95 4.31 4.51 8.30
C GLY A 95 3.07 4.31 9.18
N ILE A 96 2.39 3.16 9.08
CA ILE A 96 1.24 2.77 9.91
C ILE A 96 1.71 2.73 11.37
N LYS A 97 1.66 3.90 12.02
CA LYS A 97 1.87 4.08 13.45
C LYS A 97 0.51 3.87 14.11
N VAL A 98 -0.02 2.66 13.96
CA VAL A 98 -1.12 2.18 14.80
C VAL A 98 -0.57 2.18 16.23
N LYS A 99 -1.28 2.84 17.16
CA LYS A 99 -0.80 3.02 18.55
C LYS A 99 -0.53 1.67 19.22
N GLU A 100 -1.25 0.66 18.76
CA GLU A 100 -1.24 -0.72 19.18
C GLU A 100 -0.05 -1.53 18.59
N VAL A 101 0.70 -0.96 17.63
CA VAL A 101 1.91 -1.58 17.05
C VAL A 101 3.17 -0.79 17.46
N GLU A 102 3.98 -1.41 18.32
CA GLU A 102 5.29 -0.89 18.69
C GLU A 102 6.39 -1.48 17.79
N ARG A 103 7.18 -0.61 17.18
CA ARG A 103 8.33 -0.96 16.36
C ARG A 103 9.59 -0.50 17.06
N ASN A 104 10.34 -1.45 17.59
CA ASN A 104 11.61 -1.23 18.25
C ASN A 104 12.71 -1.94 17.46
N ILE A 105 12.85 -1.49 16.22
CA ILE A 105 13.80 -2.01 15.23
C ILE A 105 14.96 -1.02 15.17
N VAL A 106 16.10 -1.40 15.75
CA VAL A 106 17.32 -0.61 15.78
C VAL A 106 17.95 -0.55 14.39
N VAL A 107 18.08 -1.69 13.69
CA VAL A 107 18.70 -1.79 12.35
C VAL A 107 17.86 -2.63 11.39
N LEU A 108 18.08 -2.44 10.10
CA LEU A 108 17.50 -3.28 9.05
C LEU A 108 18.16 -4.66 9.05
N SER A 109 17.67 -5.55 9.90
CA SER A 109 18.14 -6.93 10.04
C SER A 109 17.22 -7.92 9.33
N ASP A 110 17.78 -9.06 8.95
CA ASP A 110 17.02 -10.15 8.36
C ASP A 110 16.23 -10.96 9.38
N ARG A 111 16.55 -10.84 10.68
CA ARG A 111 15.87 -11.57 11.76
C ARG A 111 15.05 -10.62 12.62
N ILE A 112 13.74 -10.85 12.61
CA ILE A 112 12.77 -10.02 13.33
C ILE A 112 11.98 -10.89 14.29
N LYS A 113 11.81 -10.36 15.51
CA LYS A 113 10.99 -10.94 16.57
C LYS A 113 9.68 -10.17 16.64
N VAL A 114 8.57 -10.89 16.69
CA VAL A 114 7.22 -10.32 16.86
C VAL A 114 6.60 -10.91 18.11
N LYS A 115 6.16 -10.06 19.03
CA LYS A 115 5.45 -10.45 20.26
C LYS A 115 4.01 -9.98 20.15
N LEU A 116 3.07 -10.91 20.21
CA LEU A 116 1.64 -10.65 20.14
C LEU A 116 1.00 -10.87 21.51
N CYS A 117 0.28 -9.85 22.00
CA CYS A 117 -0.47 -9.98 23.26
C CYS A 117 -1.61 -11.02 23.12
N PRO A 118 -1.92 -11.85 24.13
CA PRO A 118 -2.95 -12.89 24.03
C PRO A 118 -4.35 -12.38 23.65
N ASN A 119 -4.65 -11.13 24.01
CA ASN A 119 -5.92 -10.47 23.70
C ASN A 119 -5.87 -9.62 22.41
N TYR A 120 -4.84 -9.77 21.58
CA TYR A 120 -4.67 -9.03 20.32
C TYR A 120 -4.70 -7.49 20.43
N SER A 121 -4.59 -6.95 21.65
CA SER A 121 -4.63 -5.49 21.89
C SER A 121 -3.32 -4.78 21.52
N TYR A 122 -2.24 -5.54 21.35
CA TYR A 122 -0.90 -5.00 21.18
C TYR A 122 0.04 -5.94 20.42
N LEU A 123 0.87 -5.36 19.55
CA LEU A 123 1.93 -6.02 18.81
C LEU A 123 3.25 -5.29 19.03
N ARG A 124 4.30 -6.01 19.42
CA ARG A 124 5.67 -5.47 19.45
C ARG A 124 6.53 -6.17 18.42
N ILE A 125 7.32 -5.39 17.70
CA ILE A 125 8.24 -5.86 16.67
C ILE A 125 9.65 -5.37 17.03
N ASP A 126 10.55 -6.30 17.29
CA ASP A 126 11.93 -6.06 17.72
C ASP A 126 12.93 -6.69 16.74
N ASN A 127 14.18 -6.22 16.74
CA ASN A 127 15.28 -7.03 16.20
C ASN A 127 15.49 -8.28 17.07
N VAL A 128 15.91 -9.39 16.46
CA VAL A 128 16.44 -10.52 17.23
C VAL A 128 17.83 -10.16 17.75
N GLU A 129 18.07 -10.39 19.04
CA GLU A 129 19.38 -10.21 19.66
C GLU A 129 20.23 -11.48 19.57
N PRO A 130 21.57 -11.37 19.44
CA PRO A 130 22.35 -10.13 19.30
C PRO A 130 22.34 -9.57 17.86
N ILE A 131 22.46 -8.25 17.74
CA ILE A 131 22.48 -7.54 16.44
C ILE A 131 23.86 -7.68 15.78
N LYS A 132 23.88 -8.07 14.50
CA LYS A 132 25.13 -8.24 13.73
C LYS A 132 25.65 -6.90 13.20
N LYS A 133 26.99 -6.72 13.19
CA LYS A 133 27.65 -5.53 12.59
C LYS A 133 27.22 -5.27 11.13
N ILE A 134 27.01 -6.34 10.35
CA ILE A 134 26.61 -6.21 8.94
C ILE A 134 25.24 -5.52 8.76
N ASP A 135 24.34 -5.65 9.73
CA ASP A 135 23.01 -5.03 9.65
C ASP A 135 23.07 -3.52 9.88
N PHE A 136 24.03 -3.05 10.69
CA PHE A 136 24.35 -1.62 10.80
C PHE A 136 24.85 -1.06 9.46
N VAL A 137 25.81 -1.75 8.82
CA VAL A 137 26.37 -1.32 7.53
C VAL A 137 25.27 -1.24 6.46
N LYS A 138 24.42 -2.26 6.35
CA LYS A 138 23.27 -2.25 5.43
C LYS A 138 22.35 -1.06 5.68
N THR A 139 22.05 -0.77 6.95
CA THR A 139 21.17 0.35 7.32
C THR A 139 21.77 1.70 6.90
N ILE A 140 23.07 1.89 7.10
CA ILE A 140 23.79 3.11 6.67
C ILE A 140 23.76 3.24 5.14
N ILE A 141 24.02 2.16 4.40
CA ILE A 141 23.96 2.18 2.93
C ILE A 141 22.59 2.63 2.43
N VAL A 142 21.49 2.13 3.02
CA VAL A 142 20.13 2.55 2.66
C VAL A 142 19.92 4.06 2.90
N ILE A 143 20.42 4.59 4.02
CA ILE A 143 20.36 6.03 4.30
C ILE A 143 21.11 6.83 3.23
N LEU A 144 22.33 6.41 2.88
CA LEU A 144 23.15 7.10 1.88
C LEU A 144 22.50 7.10 0.49
N ILE A 145 21.93 5.96 0.07
CA ILE A 145 21.18 5.86 -1.19
C ILE A 145 19.99 6.82 -1.19
N ALA A 146 19.22 6.86 -0.10
CA ALA A 146 18.07 7.76 0.01
C ALA A 146 18.49 9.24 -0.07
N LEU A 147 19.58 9.64 0.60
CA LEU A 147 20.12 10.99 0.50
C LEU A 147 20.54 11.35 -0.92
N ALA A 148 21.21 10.42 -1.63
CA ALA A 148 21.60 10.64 -3.01
C ALA A 148 20.38 10.86 -3.92
N ILE A 149 19.29 10.10 -3.72
CA ILE A 149 18.03 10.29 -4.47
C ILE A 149 17.41 11.66 -4.18
N ILE A 150 17.33 12.07 -2.91
CA ILE A 150 16.80 13.39 -2.51
C ILE A 150 17.53 14.54 -3.22
N ILE A 151 18.86 14.44 -3.32
CA ILE A 151 19.69 15.49 -3.94
C ILE A 151 19.55 15.49 -5.46
N THR A 152 19.47 14.31 -6.07
CA THR A 152 19.56 14.18 -7.53
C THR A 152 18.21 14.21 -8.26
N SER A 153 17.08 13.98 -7.58
CA SER A 153 15.78 13.88 -8.24
C SER A 153 15.39 15.12 -9.07
N PRO A 154 15.60 16.38 -8.64
CA PRO A 154 15.24 17.54 -9.45
C PRO A 154 16.00 17.57 -10.79
N PHE A 155 17.32 17.32 -10.75
CA PHE A 155 18.18 17.25 -11.94
C PHE A 155 17.71 16.18 -12.92
N PHE A 156 17.34 15.00 -12.43
CA PHE A 156 16.85 13.92 -13.27
C PHE A 156 15.56 14.31 -14.00
N PHE A 157 14.62 15.00 -13.35
CA PHE A 157 13.39 15.44 -14.00
C PHE A 157 13.60 16.55 -15.02
N ILE A 158 14.54 17.48 -14.79
CA ILE A 158 14.95 18.48 -15.80
C ILE A 158 15.49 17.78 -17.05
N LYS A 159 16.38 16.79 -16.86
CA LYS A 159 16.97 16.04 -17.97
C LYS A 159 15.92 15.19 -18.70
N LEU A 160 15.02 14.54 -17.96
CA LEU A 160 13.88 13.81 -18.51
C LEU A 160 13.00 14.71 -19.37
N ASN A 161 12.68 15.91 -18.88
CA ASN A 161 11.92 16.90 -19.65
C ASN A 161 12.63 17.25 -20.97
N SER A 162 13.94 17.49 -20.95
CA SER A 162 14.69 17.77 -22.19
C SER A 162 14.57 16.66 -23.23
N TYR A 163 14.59 15.39 -22.81
CA TYR A 163 14.37 14.26 -23.73
C TYR A 163 12.95 14.22 -24.28
N ILE A 164 11.93 14.35 -23.41
CA ILE A 164 10.53 14.34 -23.83
C ILE A 164 10.23 15.53 -24.75
N SER A 165 10.72 16.73 -24.42
CA SER A 165 10.59 17.94 -25.27
C SER A 165 11.09 17.70 -26.70
N LYS A 166 12.24 17.04 -26.86
CA LYS A 166 12.79 16.72 -28.19
C LYS A 166 11.88 15.78 -28.98
N ILE A 167 11.34 14.75 -28.32
CA ILE A 167 10.42 13.79 -28.96
C ILE A 167 9.12 14.48 -29.39
N VAL A 168 8.54 15.30 -28.50
CA VAL A 168 7.29 16.04 -28.73
C VAL A 168 7.44 17.06 -29.87
N GLU A 169 8.60 17.73 -29.95
CA GLU A 169 8.93 18.67 -31.04
C GLU A 169 9.03 17.98 -32.40
N ILE A 170 9.64 16.78 -32.47
CA ILE A 170 9.71 15.98 -33.71
C ILE A 170 8.32 15.67 -34.28
N ILE A 171 7.33 15.50 -33.41
CA ILE A 171 5.94 15.19 -33.79
C ILE A 171 5.13 16.49 -34.06
N GLY A 172 5.77 17.65 -34.02
CA GLY A 172 5.15 18.95 -34.36
C GLY A 172 4.38 19.61 -33.21
N ILE A 173 4.62 19.20 -31.96
CA ILE A 173 3.93 19.72 -30.78
C ILE A 173 4.86 20.66 -30.00
N SER A 174 4.31 21.66 -29.30
CA SER A 174 5.10 22.59 -28.51
C SER A 174 5.87 21.91 -27.37
N LYS A 175 7.10 22.36 -27.12
CA LYS A 175 7.91 21.94 -25.95
C LYS A 175 7.18 22.13 -24.62
N LYS A 176 6.28 23.11 -24.52
CA LYS A 176 5.49 23.34 -23.28
C LYS A 176 4.62 22.14 -22.90
N PHE A 177 4.21 21.32 -23.86
CA PHE A 177 3.44 20.09 -23.61
C PHE A 177 4.23 19.04 -22.82
N SER A 178 5.57 19.00 -22.96
CA SER A 178 6.40 18.04 -22.20
C SER A 178 6.36 18.27 -20.70
N CYS A 179 6.30 19.52 -20.24
CA CYS A 179 6.13 19.84 -18.83
C CYS A 179 4.76 19.35 -18.31
N ASN A 180 3.70 19.51 -19.11
CA ASN A 180 2.37 19.02 -18.75
C ASN A 180 2.36 17.49 -18.61
N ILE A 181 3.01 16.75 -19.51
CA ILE A 181 3.14 15.28 -19.39
C ILE A 181 3.76 14.89 -18.04
N ILE A 182 4.87 15.54 -17.66
CA ILE A 182 5.56 15.24 -16.39
C ILE A 182 4.69 15.64 -15.19
N LEU A 183 3.99 16.76 -15.27
CA LEU A 183 3.09 17.22 -14.23
C LEU A 183 1.90 16.25 -14.04
N ILE A 184 1.26 15.79 -15.12
CA ILE A 184 0.19 14.78 -15.09
C ILE A 184 0.74 13.46 -14.52
N PHE A 185 1.95 13.04 -14.91
CA PHE A 185 2.62 11.88 -14.33
C PHE A 185 2.78 12.02 -12.81
N GLY A 186 3.20 13.19 -12.34
CA GLY A 186 3.26 13.50 -10.91
C GLY A 186 1.88 13.41 -10.23
N ILE A 187 0.87 14.05 -10.82
CA ILE A 187 -0.49 14.10 -10.27
C ILE A 187 -1.18 12.74 -10.25
N GLU A 188 -0.96 11.86 -11.23
CA GLU A 188 -1.74 10.64 -11.38
C GLU A 188 -0.95 9.37 -11.00
N ILE A 189 0.24 9.17 -11.57
CA ILE A 189 1.04 7.98 -11.29
C ILE A 189 1.68 8.08 -9.92
N LEU A 190 2.44 9.15 -9.70
CA LEU A 190 3.21 9.29 -8.47
C LEU A 190 2.28 9.47 -7.27
N SER A 191 1.19 10.24 -7.37
CA SER A 191 0.22 10.35 -6.28
C SER A 191 -0.45 9.01 -5.94
N PHE A 192 -0.71 8.14 -6.91
CA PHE A 192 -1.30 6.82 -6.65
C PHE A 192 -0.34 5.92 -5.87
N TYR A 193 0.94 5.91 -6.24
CA TYR A 193 1.96 5.11 -5.56
C TYR A 193 2.49 5.74 -4.26
N PHE A 194 2.50 7.06 -4.16
CA PHE A 194 2.90 7.84 -2.97
C PHE A 194 1.75 8.29 -2.07
N SER A 195 0.51 7.97 -2.41
CA SER A 195 -0.62 7.99 -1.49
C SER A 195 -0.97 6.57 -1.03
N PRO A 196 -0.10 5.89 -0.23
CA PRO A 196 -0.51 4.72 0.52
C PRO A 196 -1.69 5.01 1.47
N TYR A 197 -2.02 6.29 1.72
CA TYR A 197 -2.95 6.71 2.76
C TYR A 197 -4.37 7.01 2.28
N SER A 198 -4.62 7.38 1.01
CA SER A 198 -5.99 7.73 0.56
C SER A 198 -6.74 6.58 -0.13
N LEU A 199 -6.05 5.62 -0.76
CA LEU A 199 -6.70 4.57 -1.56
C LEU A 199 -6.44 3.12 -1.08
N SER A 200 -5.68 2.93 0.00
CA SER A 200 -5.37 1.63 0.64
C SER A 200 -5.36 0.44 -0.34
N PRO A 201 -4.52 0.48 -1.39
CA PRO A 201 -4.59 -0.58 -2.36
C PRO A 201 -4.12 -1.89 -1.72
N TRP A 202 -4.82 -2.97 -2.06
CA TRP A 202 -4.80 -4.25 -1.34
C TRP A 202 -3.40 -4.83 -1.10
N TRP A 203 -2.44 -4.52 -1.98
CA TRP A 203 -1.03 -4.88 -1.85
C TRP A 203 -0.36 -4.35 -0.57
N TYR A 204 -0.75 -3.17 -0.08
CA TYR A 204 -0.21 -2.64 1.18
C TYR A 204 -0.61 -3.46 2.40
N ARG A 205 -1.79 -4.08 2.38
CA ARG A 205 -2.24 -5.00 3.44
C ARG A 205 -1.64 -6.39 3.25
N ALA A 206 -1.49 -6.82 2.00
CA ALA A 206 -0.92 -8.12 1.69
C ALA A 206 0.55 -8.22 2.09
N LEU A 207 1.36 -7.19 1.83
CA LEU A 207 2.81 -7.27 2.01
C LEU A 207 3.23 -7.55 3.47
N PRO A 208 2.72 -6.83 4.49
CA PRO A 208 3.03 -7.17 5.89
C PRO A 208 2.48 -8.54 6.28
N ALA A 209 1.27 -8.90 5.83
CA ALA A 209 0.70 -10.22 6.11
C ALA A 209 1.60 -11.34 5.57
N ILE A 210 2.05 -11.24 4.32
CA ILE A 210 2.96 -12.21 3.69
C ILE A 210 4.31 -12.25 4.42
N SER A 211 4.87 -11.08 4.73
CA SER A 211 6.18 -10.95 5.38
C SER A 211 6.17 -11.57 6.77
N PHE A 212 5.15 -11.27 7.57
CA PHE A 212 4.98 -11.77 8.93
C PHE A 212 3.98 -12.94 8.94
N SER A 213 4.36 -14.05 8.32
CA SER A 213 3.50 -15.24 8.22
C SER A 213 4.21 -16.53 8.64
N LYS A 214 3.48 -17.43 9.30
CA LYS A 214 3.97 -18.74 9.72
C LYS A 214 3.03 -19.83 9.18
N LYS A 215 3.57 -20.80 8.46
CA LYS A 215 2.79 -21.91 7.90
C LYS A 215 2.12 -22.70 9.03
N ILE A 216 0.81 -22.90 8.92
CA ILE A 216 0.04 -23.81 9.76
C ILE A 216 0.16 -25.18 9.11
N LYS A 217 0.76 -26.14 9.82
CA LYS A 217 0.77 -27.54 9.36
C LYS A 217 -0.64 -28.10 9.56
N ASN A 218 -1.48 -28.01 8.53
CA ASN A 218 -2.82 -28.60 8.58
C ASN A 218 -2.99 -29.56 7.40
N SER A 219 -3.28 -30.83 7.68
CA SER A 219 -3.47 -31.91 6.70
C SER A 219 -4.89 -31.96 6.11
N LEU A 220 -5.73 -30.97 6.43
CA LEU A 220 -7.17 -30.95 6.11
C LEU A 220 -7.52 -30.09 4.89
N TYR A 221 -6.57 -29.33 4.35
CA TYR A 221 -6.82 -28.38 3.27
C TYR A 221 -5.80 -28.56 2.15
N ASP A 222 -6.26 -28.51 0.90
CA ASP A 222 -5.42 -28.65 -0.30
C ASP A 222 -4.47 -27.45 -0.54
N PHE A 223 -4.54 -26.42 0.32
CA PHE A 223 -3.80 -25.16 0.18
C PHE A 223 -2.84 -24.94 1.34
N GLU A 224 -1.74 -24.24 1.06
CA GLU A 224 -0.86 -23.76 2.12
C GLU A 224 -1.53 -22.60 2.88
N ILE A 225 -1.83 -22.85 4.16
CA ILE A 225 -2.40 -21.86 5.06
C ILE A 225 -1.31 -21.32 5.98
N TYR A 226 -1.28 -20.00 6.15
CA TYR A 226 -0.33 -19.30 7.00
C TYR A 226 -1.07 -18.41 8.01
N GLU A 227 -0.62 -18.41 9.25
CA GLU A 227 -1.09 -17.51 10.29
C GLU A 227 -0.22 -16.25 10.34
N CYS A 228 -0.85 -15.07 10.45
CA CYS A 228 -0.16 -13.79 10.36
C CYS A 228 -0.42 -12.91 11.59
N PRO A 229 0.51 -12.81 12.56
CA PRO A 229 0.31 -12.05 13.80
C PRO A 229 0.05 -10.55 13.59
N ILE A 230 0.40 -10.00 12.42
CA ILE A 230 0.18 -8.58 12.11
C ILE A 230 -1.21 -8.26 11.56
N MET A 231 -1.95 -9.27 11.04
CA MET A 231 -3.25 -9.05 10.39
C MET A 231 -4.30 -8.30 11.24
N PRO A 232 -4.41 -8.51 12.57
CA PRO A 232 -5.32 -7.75 13.42
C PRO A 232 -5.12 -6.23 13.36
N PHE A 233 -3.89 -5.80 13.09
CA PHE A 233 -3.48 -4.39 13.14
C PHE A 233 -3.43 -3.73 11.76
N LEU A 234 -3.75 -4.48 10.70
CA LEU A 234 -3.84 -3.93 9.35
C LEU A 234 -5.16 -3.18 9.17
N GLN A 235 -5.16 -2.20 8.27
CA GLN A 235 -6.37 -1.42 7.96
C GLN A 235 -7.53 -2.34 7.55
N ASN A 236 -8.70 -2.12 8.15
CA ASN A 236 -9.90 -2.95 7.99
C ASN A 236 -9.78 -4.40 8.52
N CYS A 237 -8.81 -4.70 9.40
CA CYS A 237 -8.65 -5.97 10.12
C CYS A 237 -9.06 -7.20 9.27
N PRO A 238 -8.31 -7.51 8.18
CA PRO A 238 -8.67 -8.61 7.31
C PRO A 238 -8.68 -9.92 8.10
N LEU A 239 -9.69 -10.75 7.88
CA LEU A 239 -9.80 -12.09 8.47
C LEU A 239 -9.02 -13.14 7.66
N GLY A 240 -9.06 -12.99 6.34
CA GLY A 240 -8.35 -13.82 5.37
C GLY A 240 -7.74 -12.95 4.27
N LEU A 241 -6.76 -13.53 3.59
CA LEU A 241 -6.12 -12.96 2.41
C LEU A 241 -5.59 -14.08 1.53
N ALA A 242 -6.10 -14.20 0.30
CA ALA A 242 -5.53 -15.04 -0.74
C ALA A 242 -4.41 -14.32 -1.49
N TYR A 243 -3.21 -14.91 -1.60
CA TYR A 243 -2.14 -14.37 -2.44
C TYR A 243 -1.25 -15.47 -3.03
N LYS A 244 -1.08 -15.45 -4.36
CA LYS A 244 -0.24 -16.41 -5.13
C LYS A 244 -0.49 -17.88 -4.74
N GLY A 245 -1.76 -18.28 -4.66
CA GLY A 245 -2.15 -19.65 -4.31
C GLY A 245 -1.95 -20.05 -2.85
N ARG A 246 -1.68 -19.09 -1.96
CA ARG A 246 -1.56 -19.27 -0.51
C ARG A 246 -2.66 -18.51 0.21
N ILE A 247 -3.07 -19.00 1.37
CA ILE A 247 -4.09 -18.35 2.20
C ILE A 247 -3.42 -17.89 3.49
N TYR A 248 -3.57 -16.60 3.80
CA TYR A 248 -3.06 -15.98 5.01
C TYR A 248 -4.27 -15.64 5.89
N ILE A 249 -4.24 -16.12 7.14
CA ILE A 249 -5.35 -15.98 8.07
C ILE A 249 -4.96 -15.12 9.27
N ASN A 250 -5.97 -14.43 9.78
CA ASN A 250 -5.87 -13.69 11.01
C ASN A 250 -5.86 -14.65 12.22
N PRO A 251 -4.92 -14.53 13.17
CA PRO A 251 -4.87 -15.38 14.36
C PRO A 251 -6.12 -15.27 15.25
N ILE A 252 -6.89 -14.19 15.16
CA ILE A 252 -8.15 -14.03 15.91
C ILE A 252 -9.15 -15.16 15.62
N ILE A 253 -9.10 -15.73 14.40
CA ILE A 253 -10.05 -16.76 13.97
C ILE A 253 -9.43 -18.17 13.90
N SER A 254 -8.13 -18.32 14.19
CA SER A 254 -7.42 -19.58 13.99
C SER A 254 -7.90 -20.70 14.92
N GLU A 255 -8.46 -20.34 16.08
CA GLU A 255 -8.99 -21.27 17.09
C GLU A 255 -10.50 -21.57 16.90
N ASN A 256 -11.21 -20.80 16.07
CA ASN A 256 -12.62 -21.03 15.76
C ASN A 256 -12.79 -21.79 14.44
N ASN A 257 -13.01 -23.11 14.53
CA ASN A 257 -13.15 -23.99 13.37
C ASN A 257 -14.30 -23.61 12.41
N THR A 258 -15.42 -23.10 12.90
CA THR A 258 -16.57 -22.74 12.05
C THR A 258 -16.21 -21.55 11.16
N VAL A 259 -15.70 -20.50 11.80
CA VAL A 259 -15.29 -19.27 11.11
C VAL A 259 -14.08 -19.53 10.21
N LEU A 260 -13.10 -20.28 10.70
CA LEU A 260 -11.91 -20.64 9.93
C LEU A 260 -12.28 -21.38 8.63
N LYS A 261 -13.19 -22.36 8.70
CA LYS A 261 -13.65 -23.09 7.50
C LYS A 261 -14.30 -22.17 6.48
N TYR A 262 -15.18 -21.26 6.92
CA TYR A 262 -15.81 -20.30 6.02
C TYR A 262 -14.79 -19.36 5.38
N VAL A 263 -13.91 -18.76 6.17
CA VAL A 263 -12.89 -17.82 5.67
C VAL A 263 -11.92 -18.51 4.71
N VAL A 264 -11.44 -19.71 5.03
CA VAL A 264 -10.56 -20.48 4.13
C VAL A 264 -11.27 -20.82 2.82
N ALA A 265 -12.54 -21.24 2.87
CA ALA A 265 -13.32 -21.54 1.66
C ALA A 265 -13.57 -20.27 0.80
N HIS A 266 -13.80 -19.13 1.44
CA HIS A 266 -13.94 -17.83 0.76
C HIS A 266 -12.65 -17.42 0.04
N GLU A 267 -11.52 -17.45 0.73
CA GLU A 267 -10.21 -17.12 0.15
C GLU A 267 -9.81 -18.11 -0.96
N GLU A 268 -10.18 -19.39 -0.83
CA GLU A 268 -10.02 -20.36 -1.91
C GLU A 268 -10.85 -20.02 -3.15
N GLY A 269 -12.07 -19.51 -2.96
CA GLY A 269 -12.89 -18.98 -4.04
C GLY A 269 -12.16 -17.87 -4.80
N HIS A 270 -11.45 -16.99 -4.09
CA HIS A 270 -10.59 -15.98 -4.72
C HIS A 270 -9.43 -16.60 -5.51
N ILE A 271 -8.76 -17.63 -4.98
CA ILE A 271 -7.65 -18.30 -5.68
C ILE A 271 -8.12 -19.00 -6.96
N ARG A 272 -9.23 -19.74 -6.89
CA ARG A 272 -9.77 -20.52 -8.01
C ARG A 272 -10.42 -19.65 -9.08
N ALA A 273 -10.87 -18.46 -8.73
CA ALA A 273 -11.38 -17.48 -9.68
C ALA A 273 -10.21 -16.88 -10.51
N LYS A 274 -9.97 -17.43 -11.72
CA LYS A 274 -8.92 -16.95 -12.64
C LYS A 274 -8.95 -15.42 -12.88
N TYR A 275 -10.13 -14.82 -12.86
CA TYR A 275 -10.32 -13.37 -13.05
C TYR A 275 -9.82 -12.52 -11.85
N ASN A 276 -9.86 -13.04 -10.62
CA ASN A 276 -9.46 -12.29 -9.43
C ASN A 276 -7.95 -12.10 -9.36
N ASN A 277 -7.18 -13.18 -9.62
CA ASN A 277 -5.72 -13.09 -9.59
C ASN A 277 -5.15 -12.11 -10.64
N ILE A 278 -5.77 -12.03 -11.82
CA ILE A 278 -5.37 -11.08 -12.87
C ILE A 278 -5.75 -9.65 -12.46
N MET A 279 -6.96 -9.44 -11.95
CA MET A 279 -7.43 -8.11 -11.57
C MET A 279 -6.75 -7.57 -10.32
N ASP A 280 -6.51 -8.36 -9.29
CA ASP A 280 -5.84 -7.90 -8.06
C ASP A 280 -4.36 -7.57 -8.31
N LEU A 281 -3.72 -8.28 -9.23
CA LEU A 281 -2.34 -8.00 -9.63
C LEU A 281 -2.25 -6.76 -10.53
N LEU A 282 -3.14 -6.68 -11.53
CA LEU A 282 -3.02 -5.66 -12.57
C LEU A 282 -3.75 -4.38 -12.24
N SER A 283 -4.81 -4.38 -11.43
CA SER A 283 -5.59 -3.17 -11.11
C SER A 283 -4.73 -2.03 -10.53
N PRO A 284 -3.83 -2.26 -9.55
CA PRO A 284 -2.95 -1.19 -9.03
C PRO A 284 -1.90 -0.71 -10.02
N ILE A 285 -1.72 -1.41 -11.15
CA ILE A 285 -0.81 -1.03 -12.23
C ILE A 285 -1.62 -0.36 -13.33
N ILE A 286 -2.58 -1.06 -13.91
CA ILE A 286 -3.42 -0.57 -15.01
C ILE A 286 -4.16 0.70 -14.62
N PHE A 287 -4.74 0.81 -13.42
CA PHE A 287 -5.55 1.98 -13.07
C PHE A 287 -4.79 3.32 -13.19
N PRO A 288 -3.67 3.55 -12.48
CA PRO A 288 -2.97 4.83 -12.57
C PRO A 288 -2.44 5.08 -13.99
N TRP A 289 -1.91 4.06 -14.66
CA TRP A 289 -1.38 4.20 -16.02
C TRP A 289 -2.49 4.49 -17.05
N LEU A 290 -3.65 3.85 -16.93
CA LEU A 290 -4.79 4.10 -17.81
C LEU A 290 -5.33 5.53 -17.63
N ALA A 291 -5.47 5.98 -16.38
CA ALA A 291 -5.81 7.38 -16.09
C ALA A 291 -4.82 8.32 -16.77
N PHE A 292 -3.52 8.07 -16.59
CA PHE A 292 -2.45 8.88 -17.18
C PHE A 292 -2.55 8.97 -18.69
N PHE A 293 -2.69 7.83 -19.39
CA PHE A 293 -2.81 7.83 -20.84
C PHE A 293 -4.08 8.51 -21.35
N VAL A 294 -5.20 8.36 -20.63
CA VAL A 294 -6.46 9.02 -20.99
C VAL A 294 -6.34 10.53 -20.81
N THR A 295 -5.80 11.01 -19.68
CA THR A 295 -5.61 12.44 -19.42
C THR A 295 -4.63 13.07 -20.40
N VAL A 296 -3.48 12.44 -20.65
CA VAL A 296 -2.52 12.90 -21.66
C VAL A 296 -3.14 12.91 -23.06
N GLY A 297 -3.98 11.92 -23.40
CA GLY A 297 -4.69 11.87 -24.68
C GLY A 297 -5.70 13.01 -24.85
N ILE A 298 -6.48 13.32 -23.81
CA ILE A 298 -7.42 14.45 -23.81
C ILE A 298 -6.65 15.77 -23.93
N GLU A 299 -5.59 15.96 -23.13
CA GLU A 299 -4.75 17.16 -23.22
C GLU A 299 -4.11 17.31 -24.60
N TYR A 300 -3.61 16.21 -25.19
CA TYR A 300 -3.04 16.22 -26.53
C TYR A 300 -4.06 16.68 -27.57
N LEU A 301 -5.26 16.09 -27.59
CA LEU A 301 -6.32 16.46 -28.53
C LEU A 301 -6.76 17.92 -28.39
N HIS A 302 -6.75 18.46 -27.17
CA HIS A 302 -6.95 19.89 -26.94
C HIS A 302 -5.80 20.72 -27.51
N PHE A 303 -4.55 20.32 -27.24
CA PHE A 303 -3.35 21.04 -27.67
C PHE A 303 -3.26 21.18 -29.20
N ILE A 304 -3.64 20.14 -29.94
CA ILE A 304 -3.69 20.16 -31.42
C ILE A 304 -5.00 20.76 -31.98
N SER A 305 -5.80 21.43 -31.15
CA SER A 305 -7.05 22.09 -31.53
C SER A 305 -8.13 21.16 -32.13
N LYS A 306 -8.03 19.84 -31.90
CA LYS A 306 -9.07 18.87 -32.29
C LYS A 306 -10.22 18.83 -31.29
N LEU A 307 -9.98 19.16 -30.02
CA LEU A 307 -11.02 19.46 -29.03
C LEU A 307 -11.15 20.97 -28.90
N ARG A 308 -12.16 21.56 -29.56
CA ARG A 308 -12.47 23.01 -29.54
C ARG A 308 -13.31 23.42 -28.32
N TYR A 309 -13.18 22.69 -27.23
CA TYR A 309 -13.91 22.97 -26.00
C TYR A 309 -13.16 23.95 -25.11
N THR A 310 -13.89 24.61 -24.22
CA THR A 310 -13.26 25.43 -23.17
C THR A 310 -12.45 24.55 -22.23
N LEU A 311 -11.39 25.11 -21.65
CA LEU A 311 -10.53 24.42 -20.67
C LEU A 311 -11.35 23.77 -19.54
N TRP A 312 -12.39 24.45 -19.05
CA TRP A 312 -13.30 23.93 -18.03
C TRP A 312 -14.02 22.66 -18.46
N LEU A 313 -14.49 22.59 -19.70
CA LEU A 313 -15.16 21.40 -20.20
C LEU A 313 -14.18 20.23 -20.36
N ILE A 314 -12.93 20.51 -20.73
CA ILE A 314 -11.87 19.50 -20.82
C ILE A 314 -11.52 18.92 -19.45
N MET A 315 -11.42 19.77 -18.43
CA MET A 315 -11.24 19.32 -17.05
C MET A 315 -12.41 18.43 -16.60
N LEU A 316 -13.66 18.80 -16.95
CA LEU A 316 -14.85 18.01 -16.61
C LEU A 316 -14.88 16.67 -17.33
N ILE A 317 -14.51 16.62 -18.62
CA ILE A 317 -14.39 15.36 -19.38
C ILE A 317 -13.34 14.46 -18.73
N THR A 318 -12.16 15.00 -18.43
CA THR A 318 -11.07 14.25 -17.78
C THR A 318 -11.50 13.67 -16.44
N ALA A 319 -12.09 14.49 -15.56
CA ALA A 319 -12.59 14.05 -14.27
C ALA A 319 -13.68 12.98 -14.39
N SER A 320 -14.57 13.12 -15.38
CA SER A 320 -15.63 12.14 -15.66
C SER A 320 -15.06 10.82 -16.16
N SER A 321 -14.06 10.85 -17.04
CA SER A 321 -13.38 9.65 -17.54
C SER A 321 -12.67 8.90 -16.42
N ILE A 322 -11.91 9.60 -15.57
CA ILE A 322 -11.25 9.00 -14.39
C ILE A 322 -12.29 8.38 -13.45
N SER A 323 -13.39 9.08 -13.20
CA SER A 323 -14.48 8.60 -12.33
C SER A 323 -15.14 7.33 -12.90
N LEU A 324 -15.36 7.26 -14.21
CA LEU A 324 -15.91 6.07 -14.87
C LEU A 324 -14.96 4.88 -14.75
N ILE A 325 -13.67 5.09 -15.01
CA ILE A 325 -12.64 4.03 -14.84
C ILE A 325 -12.70 3.51 -13.41
N PHE A 326 -12.73 4.40 -12.41
CA PHE A 326 -12.79 4.03 -11.01
C PHE A 326 -14.04 3.21 -10.65
N LEU A 327 -15.21 3.59 -11.17
CA LEU A 327 -16.47 2.85 -10.99
C LEU A 327 -16.41 1.43 -11.58
N ILE A 328 -15.80 1.27 -12.76
CA ILE A 328 -15.61 -0.05 -13.38
C ILE A 328 -14.79 -0.96 -12.45
N PHE A 329 -13.67 -0.47 -11.92
CA PHE A 329 -12.83 -1.24 -10.99
C PHE A 329 -13.57 -1.61 -9.70
N ILE A 330 -14.37 -0.70 -9.13
CA ILE A 330 -15.22 -1.00 -7.96
C ILE A 330 -16.21 -2.11 -8.29
N LYS A 331 -16.91 -2.02 -9.43
CA LYS A 331 -17.94 -2.97 -9.80
C LYS A 331 -17.36 -4.37 -10.04
N ILE A 332 -16.20 -4.45 -10.71
CA ILE A 332 -15.47 -5.71 -10.89
C ILE A 332 -15.15 -6.33 -9.53
N ARG A 333 -14.58 -5.55 -8.60
CA ARG A 333 -14.23 -6.05 -7.27
C ARG A 333 -15.44 -6.57 -6.49
N GLN A 334 -16.59 -5.90 -6.58
CA GLN A 334 -17.83 -6.37 -5.95
C GLN A 334 -18.25 -7.75 -6.50
N ILE A 335 -18.22 -7.93 -7.82
CA ILE A 335 -18.54 -9.22 -8.46
C ILE A 335 -17.56 -10.32 -8.01
N CYS A 336 -16.29 -9.98 -7.86
CA CYS A 336 -15.25 -10.91 -7.38
C CYS A 336 -15.53 -11.41 -5.96
N GLU A 337 -15.96 -10.53 -5.06
CA GLU A 337 -16.32 -10.86 -3.67
C GLU A 337 -17.60 -11.72 -3.62
N GLU A 338 -18.63 -11.35 -4.38
CA GLU A 338 -19.89 -12.13 -4.45
C GLU A 338 -19.65 -13.57 -4.94
N ARG A 339 -18.77 -13.75 -5.94
CA ARG A 339 -18.40 -15.07 -6.44
C ARG A 339 -17.63 -15.90 -5.41
N ALA A 340 -16.77 -15.26 -4.61
CA ALA A 340 -16.03 -15.94 -3.55
C ALA A 340 -16.99 -16.39 -2.43
N ASP A 341 -17.95 -15.54 -2.05
CA ASP A 341 -19.01 -15.90 -1.09
C ASP A 341 -19.83 -17.09 -1.60
N GLU A 342 -20.29 -17.06 -2.86
CA GLU A 342 -21.03 -18.17 -3.47
C GLU A 342 -20.23 -19.47 -3.55
N PHE A 343 -18.91 -19.37 -3.76
CA PHE A 343 -18.04 -20.53 -3.75
C PHE A 343 -17.93 -21.11 -2.33
N ALA A 344 -17.73 -20.26 -1.32
CA ALA A 344 -17.67 -20.67 0.07
C ALA A 344 -18.97 -21.39 0.49
N ILE A 345 -20.13 -20.80 0.20
CA ILE A 345 -21.44 -21.38 0.51
C ILE A 345 -21.62 -22.76 -0.14
N ARG A 346 -21.24 -22.91 -1.41
CA ARG A 346 -21.30 -24.20 -2.12
C ARG A 346 -20.38 -25.24 -1.51
N LYS A 347 -19.21 -24.82 -1.01
CA LYS A 347 -18.19 -25.72 -0.48
C LYS A 347 -18.50 -26.19 0.95
N ILE A 348 -18.92 -25.29 1.83
CA ILE A 348 -19.13 -25.62 3.25
C ILE A 348 -20.60 -25.85 3.63
N GLY A 349 -21.53 -25.56 2.72
CA GLY A 349 -22.97 -25.60 2.98
C GLY A 349 -23.50 -24.29 3.57
N ILE A 350 -24.75 -23.97 3.25
CA ILE A 350 -25.34 -22.67 3.60
C ILE A 350 -25.55 -22.48 5.10
N ASP A 351 -25.91 -23.54 5.83
CA ASP A 351 -26.11 -23.46 7.29
C ASP A 351 -24.80 -23.16 8.02
N ASN A 352 -23.71 -23.80 7.59
CA ASN A 352 -22.38 -23.54 8.13
C ASN A 352 -21.88 -22.13 7.79
N ALA A 353 -22.20 -21.62 6.60
CA ALA A 353 -21.89 -20.25 6.23
C ALA A 353 -22.67 -19.23 7.09
N ILE A 354 -23.96 -19.46 7.33
CA ILE A 354 -24.77 -18.61 8.22
C ILE A 354 -24.22 -18.65 9.64
N LYS A 355 -23.92 -19.84 10.16
CA LYS A 355 -23.37 -20.00 11.51
C LYS A 355 -22.03 -19.27 11.65
N ALA A 356 -21.13 -19.39 10.67
CA ALA A 356 -19.87 -18.64 10.66
C ALA A 356 -20.10 -17.12 10.65
N LEU A 357 -21.02 -16.63 9.82
CA LEU A 357 -21.35 -15.21 9.75
C LEU A 357 -22.00 -14.70 11.05
N GLN A 358 -22.83 -15.51 11.71
CA GLN A 358 -23.42 -15.20 13.02
C GLN A 358 -22.36 -15.15 14.12
N GLU A 359 -21.43 -16.10 14.15
CA GLU A 359 -20.30 -16.08 15.08
C GLU A 359 -19.39 -14.85 14.86
N LEU A 360 -19.16 -14.44 13.61
CA LEU A 360 -18.45 -13.20 13.29
C LEU A 360 -19.21 -11.92 13.69
N ALA A 361 -20.54 -11.95 13.59
CA ALA A 361 -21.41 -10.81 13.83
C ALA A 361 -21.75 -10.58 15.31
N TYR A 362 -21.89 -11.66 16.08
CA TYR A 362 -22.45 -11.66 17.42
C TYR A 362 -21.60 -12.43 18.45
N GLY A 363 -20.61 -13.20 18.01
CA GLY A 363 -19.75 -13.96 18.92
C GLY A 363 -18.71 -13.08 19.63
N ASP A 364 -18.00 -13.72 20.55
CA ASP A 364 -16.92 -13.15 21.37
C ASP A 364 -15.60 -12.95 20.61
N ILE A 365 -15.66 -12.95 19.28
CA ILE A 365 -14.52 -12.68 18.42
C ILE A 365 -14.14 -11.21 18.58
N MET A 366 -12.84 -10.94 18.83
CA MET A 366 -12.28 -9.60 19.02
C MET A 366 -12.15 -8.82 17.70
N LEU A 367 -13.28 -8.62 17.03
CA LEU A 367 -13.43 -7.79 15.84
C LEU A 367 -13.93 -6.39 16.24
N PRO A 368 -13.44 -5.31 15.59
CA PRO A 368 -14.03 -3.98 15.79
C PRO A 368 -15.50 -3.95 15.37
N GLU A 369 -16.33 -3.15 16.04
CA GLU A 369 -17.79 -3.16 15.87
C GLU A 369 -18.24 -2.87 14.42
N ARG A 370 -17.49 -2.01 13.71
CA ARG A 370 -17.72 -1.75 12.28
C ARG A 370 -17.67 -3.03 11.43
N HIS A 371 -16.79 -3.96 11.77
CA HIS A 371 -16.68 -5.25 11.10
C HIS A 371 -17.80 -6.19 11.48
N LYS A 372 -18.15 -6.26 12.78
CA LYS A 372 -19.31 -7.03 13.25
C LYS A 372 -20.58 -6.59 12.51
N TYR A 373 -20.82 -5.29 12.36
CA TYR A 373 -21.95 -4.76 11.60
C TYR A 373 -21.98 -5.23 10.13
N ARG A 374 -20.84 -5.23 9.43
CA ARG A 374 -20.76 -5.75 8.05
C ARG A 374 -21.20 -7.20 7.97
N TYR A 375 -20.74 -8.05 8.88
CA TYR A 375 -21.10 -9.47 8.91
C TYR A 375 -22.58 -9.68 9.29
N ARG A 376 -23.16 -8.82 10.15
CA ARG A 376 -24.61 -8.80 10.40
C ARG A 376 -25.40 -8.58 9.12
N THR A 377 -25.04 -7.57 8.33
CA THR A 377 -25.71 -7.28 7.06
C THR A 377 -25.57 -8.44 6.07
N GLN A 378 -24.40 -9.07 5.98
CA GLN A 378 -24.19 -10.23 5.12
C GLN A 378 -25.03 -11.43 5.56
N ALA A 379 -25.09 -11.72 6.86
CA ALA A 379 -25.92 -12.79 7.41
C ALA A 379 -27.41 -12.58 7.09
N ILE A 380 -27.92 -11.35 7.28
CA ILE A 380 -29.32 -11.00 6.97
C ILE A 380 -29.61 -11.22 5.48
N LYS A 381 -28.76 -10.69 4.59
CA LYS A 381 -28.93 -10.87 3.14
C LYS A 381 -28.96 -12.35 2.74
N LEU A 382 -28.15 -13.19 3.37
CA LEU A 382 -28.11 -14.62 3.09
C LEU A 382 -29.40 -15.32 3.55
N ILE A 383 -29.87 -14.98 4.75
CA ILE A 383 -31.12 -15.51 5.31
C ILE A 383 -32.32 -15.06 4.45
N GLU A 384 -32.35 -13.82 3.98
CA GLU A 384 -33.42 -13.33 3.09
C GLU A 384 -33.44 -14.06 1.75
N ARG A 385 -32.28 -14.32 1.14
CA ARG A 385 -32.18 -15.12 -0.10
C ARG A 385 -32.70 -16.54 0.09
N LEU A 386 -32.49 -17.14 1.27
CA LEU A 386 -33.02 -18.46 1.58
C LEU A 386 -34.54 -18.48 1.69
N LYS A 387 -35.15 -17.41 2.22
CA LYS A 387 -36.61 -17.30 2.34
C LYS A 387 -37.33 -17.13 0.99
N GLN A 388 -36.60 -16.75 -0.06
CA GLN A 388 -37.13 -16.54 -1.41
C GLN A 388 -37.06 -17.80 -2.30
N LYS A 389 -36.44 -18.87 -1.83
CA LYS A 389 -36.43 -20.19 -2.47
C LYS A 389 -37.36 -21.12 -1.72
#